data_AF-A0A534XVL7-F1
#
_entry.id   AF-A0A534XVL7-F1
#
_cell.length_a   1.000
_cell.length_b   1.000
_cell.length_c   1.000
_cell.angle_alpha   90.00
_cell.angle_beta   90.00
_cell.angle_gamma   90.00
#
_symmetry.space_group_name_H-M   'P 1'
#
loop_
_entity.id
_entity.type
_entity.pdbx_description
1 polymer ?
#
loop_
_entity_poly.entity_id
_entity_poly.type
_entity_poly.pdbx_seq_one_letter_code
_entity_poly.pdbx_strand_id
1 'polypeptide(L)' 'MPRMVKCAKLGKELPGLDFKPWNNELGQRIYDSISQDAWKMWLEHFKMV' A
#
# COMPACT_ATOMS: atom_id res chain seq x y z
N MET A 1 12.50 10.74 4.68
CA MET A 1 11.84 11.04 3.39
C MET A 1 10.87 9.91 3.11
N PRO A 2 9.59 10.19 2.79
CA PRO A 2 8.65 9.13 2.45
C PRO A 2 9.10 8.43 1.16
N ARG A 3 9.11 7.10 1.17
CA ARG A 3 9.42 6.32 -0.03
C ARG A 3 8.29 6.51 -1.04
N MET A 4 8.64 6.93 -2.26
CA MET A 4 7.69 6.98 -3.37
C MET A 4 7.56 5.58 -3.97
N VAL A 5 6.33 5.14 -4.23
CA VAL A 5 6.02 3.90 -4.96
C VAL A 5 5.06 4.19 -6.08
N LYS A 6 5.20 3.44 -7.18
CA LYS A 6 4.23 3.48 -8.27
C LYS A 6 3.01 2.68 -7.85
N CYS A 7 1.97 3.39 -7.40
CA CYS A 7 0.77 2.73 -6.90
C CYS A 7 0.06 1.99 -8.04
N ALA A 8 -0.03 0.66 -7.93
CA ALA A 8 -0.71 -0.18 -8.92
C ALA A 8 -2.21 0.10 -8.99
N LYS A 9 -2.82 0.57 -7.89
CA LYS A 9 -4.25 0.90 -7.83
C LYS A 9 -4.58 2.25 -8.47
N LEU A 10 -3.76 3.27 -8.17
CA LEU A 10 -4.01 4.66 -8.58
C LEU A 10 -3.23 5.05 -9.85
N GLY A 11 -2.27 4.24 -10.28
CA GLY A 11 -1.46 4.46 -11.49
C GLY A 11 -0.49 5.64 -11.40
N LYS A 12 -0.23 6.15 -10.20
CA LYS A 12 0.59 7.35 -9.95
C LYS A 12 1.66 7.07 -8.90
N GLU A 13 2.76 7.82 -8.96
CA GLU A 13 3.78 7.81 -7.90
C GLU A 13 3.26 8.55 -6.68
N LEU A 14 3.16 7.83 -5.57
CA LEU A 14 2.60 8.30 -4.32
C LEU A 14 3.46 7.76 -3.17
N PRO A 15 3.36 8.37 -1.97
CA PRO A 15 4.03 7.84 -0.79
C PRO A 15 3.56 6.41 -0.52
N GLY A 16 4.51 5.49 -0.49
CA GLY A 16 4.35 4.09 -0.15
C GLY A 16 4.00 3.89 1.32
N LEU A 17 3.68 2.65 1.66
CA LEU A 17 3.55 2.24 3.06
C LEU A 17 4.86 2.47 3.82
N ASP A 18 4.75 2.86 5.09
CA ASP A 18 5.90 3.02 5.99
C ASP A 18 6.45 1.66 6.43
N PHE A 19 5.55 0.69 6.68
CA PHE A 19 5.86 -0.67 7.09
C PHE A 19 5.11 -1.74 6.28
N LYS A 20 5.70 -2.92 6.18
CA LYS A 20 5.04 -4.10 5.57
C LYS A 20 3.94 -4.60 6.52
N PRO A 21 2.69 -4.75 6.06
CA PRO A 21 1.62 -5.30 6.89
C PRO A 21 1.84 -6.79 7.19
N TRP A 22 2.51 -7.52 6.29
CA TRP A 22 2.80 -8.94 6.44
C TRP A 22 4.26 -9.24 6.04
N ASN A 23 4.90 -10.15 6.77
CA ASN A 23 6.27 -10.62 6.50
C ASN A 23 6.34 -11.79 5.51
N ASN A 24 5.43 -11.81 4.53
CA ASN A 24 5.39 -12.79 3.45
C ASN A 24 5.60 -12.10 2.10
N GLU A 25 5.73 -12.88 1.02
CA GLU A 25 5.94 -12.36 -0.32
C GLU A 25 4.81 -11.42 -0.78
N LEU A 26 3.57 -11.71 -0.38
CA LEU A 26 2.41 -10.85 -0.63
C LEU A 26 2.53 -9.48 0.04
N GLY A 27 2.89 -9.44 1.33
CA GLY A 27 3.10 -8.19 2.04
C GLY A 27 4.25 -7.37 1.46
N GLN A 28 5.30 -8.03 0.98
CA GLN A 28 6.39 -7.38 0.24
C GLN A 28 5.92 -6.77 -1.08
N ARG A 29 5.10 -7.48 -1.86
CA ARG A 29 4.54 -6.98 -3.12
C ARG A 29 3.61 -5.78 -2.90
N ILE A 30 2.78 -5.84 -1.87
CA ILE A 30 1.90 -4.72 -1.50
C ILE A 30 2.73 -3.52 -1.07
N TYR A 31 3.73 -3.73 -0.23
CA TYR A 31 4.62 -2.66 0.20
C TYR A 31 5.34 -1.98 -0.96
N ASP A 32 5.76 -2.75 -1.97
CA ASP A 32 6.48 -2.24 -3.16
C ASP A 32 5.55 -1.56 -4.18
N SER A 33 4.31 -2.05 -4.34
CA SER A 33 3.38 -1.63 -5.41
C SER A 33 2.17 -0.81 -4.94
N ILE A 34 1.93 -0.64 -3.63
CA ILE A 34 0.73 0.02 -3.10
C ILE A 34 1.13 1.25 -2.28
N SER A 35 0.47 2.37 -2.56
CA SER A 35 0.63 3.60 -1.78
C SER A 35 -0.15 3.56 -0.47
N GLN A 36 0.28 4.37 0.49
CA GLN A 36 -0.39 4.53 1.78
C GLN A 36 -1.87 4.95 1.61
N ASP A 37 -2.17 5.74 0.58
CA ASP A 37 -3.53 6.18 0.25
C ASP A 37 -4.42 5.01 -0.21
N ALA A 38 -3.92 4.19 -1.13
CA ALA A 38 -4.60 2.99 -1.59
C ALA A 38 -4.75 1.93 -0.48
N TRP A 39 -3.77 1.86 0.43
CA TRP A 39 -3.85 1.00 1.60
C TRP A 39 -4.95 1.43 2.58
N LYS A 40 -5.12 2.74 2.81
CA LYS A 40 -6.24 3.26 3.61
C LYS A 40 -7.60 2.88 3.02
N MET A 41 -7.79 3.06 1.71
CA MET A 41 -9.02 2.64 1.03
C MET A 41 -9.29 1.14 1.19
N TRP A 42 -8.24 0.32 1.14
CA TRP A 42 -8.35 -1.12 1.36
C TRP A 42 -8.74 -1.46 2.80
N LEU A 43 -8.17 -0.80 3.80
CA LEU A 43 -8.54 -0.96 5.21
C LEU A 43 -9.99 -0.53 5.48
N GLU A 44 -10.45 0.56 4.88
CA GLU A 44 -11.85 1.00 4.98
C GLU A 44 -12.82 -0.02 4.41
N HIS A 45 -12.45 -0.65 3.28
CA HIS A 45 -13.22 -1.75 2.70
C HIS A 45 -13.31 -2.96 3.64
N PHE A 46 -12.22 -3.28 4.36
CA PHE A 46 -12.19 -4.37 5.34
C PHE A 46 -12.91 -4.05 6.66
N LYS A 47 -13.02 -2.78 7.04
CA LYS A 47 -13.64 -2.35 8.31
C LYS A 47 -15.18 -2.45 8.29
N MET A 48 -15.79 -2.65 7.12
CA MET A 48 -17.24 -2.75 6.94
C MET A 48 -17.74 -4.20 6.82
N VAL A 49 -17.03 -5.16 7.45
CA VAL A 49 -17.42 -6.57 7.60
C VAL A 49 -17.38 -6.95 9.07
#